data_AF-A0A6I2FF56-F1
#
_entry.id   AF-A0A6I2FF56-F1
#
_cell.length_a   1.000
_cell.length_b   1.000
_cell.length_c   1.000
_cell.angle_alpha   90.00
_cell.angle_beta   90.00
_cell.angle_gamma   90.00
#
_symmetry.space_group_name_H-M   'P 1'
#
loop_
_entity.id
_entity.type
_entity.pdbx_description
1 polymer ?
#
loop_
_entity_poly.entity_id
_entity_poly.type
_entity_poly.pdbx_seq_one_letter_code
_entity_poly.pdbx_strand_id
1 'polypeptide(L)'
;MLTLDEARAAFDRYAAREPLLIEGTLYVHRWYEDDSDYLPVWGAREFYVDDDHSYARWDQRVVFIDKRTGEVRLEFMPDHLDKIDAMTPVDERR
;
A
#
# COMPACT_ATOMS: atom_id res chain seq x y z
N MET A 1 1.43 -12.47 -14.50
CA MET A 1 1.82 -11.40 -13.57
C MET A 1 0.64 -10.46 -13.50
N LEU A 2 0.22 -10.07 -12.30
CA LEU A 2 -0.90 -9.18 -12.08
C LEU A 2 -0.62 -7.82 -12.70
N THR A 3 -1.65 -7.27 -13.31
CA THR A 3 -1.76 -5.87 -13.64
C THR A 3 -1.94 -5.04 -12.36
N LEU A 4 -1.71 -3.73 -12.46
CA LEU A 4 -1.95 -2.81 -11.34
C LEU A 4 -3.42 -2.83 -10.90
N ASP A 5 -4.37 -2.96 -11.83
CA ASP A 5 -5.80 -3.01 -11.50
C ASP A 5 -6.18 -4.29 -10.74
N GLU A 6 -5.58 -5.42 -11.07
CA GLU A 6 -5.76 -6.65 -10.30
C GLU A 6 -5.15 -6.54 -8.90
N ALA A 7 -4.01 -5.84 -8.76
CA ALA A 7 -3.38 -5.57 -7.47
C ALA A 7 -4.22 -4.60 -6.62
N ARG A 8 -4.80 -3.55 -7.21
CA ARG A 8 -5.78 -2.64 -6.57
C ARG A 8 -6.98 -3.43 -6.06
N ALA A 9 -7.57 -4.27 -6.91
CA ALA A 9 -8.69 -5.11 -6.50
C ALA A 9 -8.31 -6.12 -5.40
N ALA A 10 -7.07 -6.61 -5.38
CA ALA A 10 -6.57 -7.46 -4.30
C ALA A 10 -6.45 -6.70 -2.98
N PHE A 11 -5.91 -5.48 -3.02
CA PHE A 11 -5.82 -4.59 -1.86
C PHE A 11 -7.20 -4.24 -1.30
N ASP A 12 -8.15 -3.85 -2.15
CA ASP A 12 -9.51 -3.50 -1.72
C ASP A 12 -10.21 -4.68 -1.03
N ARG A 13 -10.05 -5.90 -1.59
CA ARG A 13 -10.57 -7.13 -0.96
C ARG A 13 -9.89 -7.42 0.37
N TYR A 14 -8.60 -7.15 0.50
CA TYR A 14 -7.86 -7.32 1.75
C TYR A 14 -8.36 -6.33 2.81
N ALA A 15 -8.42 -5.05 2.49
CA ALA A 15 -8.88 -3.99 3.40
C ALA A 15 -10.35 -4.14 3.83
N ALA A 16 -11.21 -4.72 2.98
CA ALA A 16 -12.59 -5.04 3.33
C ALA A 16 -12.73 -6.23 4.30
N ARG A 17 -11.72 -7.10 4.38
CA ARG A 17 -11.72 -8.30 5.23
C ARG A 17 -10.94 -8.13 6.52
N GLU A 18 -9.78 -7.48 6.42
CA GLU A 18 -8.86 -7.24 7.52
C GLU A 18 -8.85 -5.73 7.80
N PRO A 19 -9.30 -5.26 8.98
CA PRO A 19 -9.30 -3.85 9.29
C PRO A 19 -7.85 -3.35 9.38
N LEU A 20 -7.43 -2.58 8.38
CA LEU A 20 -6.24 -1.75 8.48
C LEU A 20 -6.47 -0.74 9.61
N LEU A 21 -5.55 -0.70 10.58
CA LEU A 21 -5.65 0.18 11.74
C LEU A 21 -5.37 1.63 11.32
N ILE A 22 -6.38 2.27 10.75
CA ILE A 22 -6.38 3.70 10.42
C ILE A 22 -7.48 4.40 11.20
N GLU A 23 -7.20 5.64 11.55
CA GLU A 23 -8.24 6.62 11.85
C GLU A 23 -8.58 7.35 10.55
N GLY A 24 -9.85 7.64 10.29
CA GLY A 24 -10.28 8.36 9.09
C GLY A 24 -10.58 7.48 7.88
N THR A 25 -10.45 8.07 6.69
CA THR A 25 -10.86 7.47 5.43
C THR A 25 -9.69 6.78 4.74
N LEU A 26 -9.79 5.47 4.45
CA LEU A 26 -8.74 4.76 3.73
C LEU A 26 -8.46 5.39 2.38
N TYR A 27 -7.20 5.72 2.14
CA TYR A 27 -6.72 6.34 0.93
C TYR A 27 -5.37 5.73 0.53
N VAL A 28 -5.19 5.49 -0.76
CA VAL A 28 -3.91 5.08 -1.35
C VAL A 28 -3.29 6.30 -2.03
N HIS A 29 -2.17 6.78 -1.50
CA HIS A 29 -1.48 7.97 -1.99
C HIS A 29 -0.66 7.69 -3.25
N ARG A 30 -0.03 6.51 -3.34
CA ARG A 30 0.81 6.13 -4.48
C ARG A 30 1.01 4.61 -4.51
N TRP A 31 1.37 4.09 -5.67
CA TRP A 31 1.83 2.72 -5.86
C TRP A 31 3.32 2.66 -6.23
N TYR A 32 3.99 1.64 -5.73
CA TYR A 32 5.36 1.28 -6.08
C TYR A 32 5.39 -0.18 -6.53
N GLU A 33 6.40 -0.53 -7.31
CA GLU A 33 6.62 -1.89 -7.78
C GLU A 33 8.09 -2.27 -7.87
N ASP A 34 8.37 -3.56 -7.71
CA ASP A 34 9.60 -4.21 -8.13
C ASP A 34 9.26 -5.46 -8.96
N ASP A 35 10.22 -6.35 -9.19
CA ASP A 35 10.00 -7.55 -9.99
C ASP A 35 9.00 -8.54 -9.35
N SER A 36 8.82 -8.52 -8.03
CA SER A 36 8.00 -9.50 -7.30
C SER A 36 6.69 -8.93 -6.75
N ASP A 37 6.66 -7.67 -6.33
CA ASP A 37 5.56 -7.11 -5.56
C ASP A 37 5.08 -5.74 -6.07
N TYR A 38 3.79 -5.47 -5.86
CA TYR A 38 3.28 -4.11 -5.75
C TYR A 38 3.24 -3.68 -4.27
N LEU A 39 3.47 -2.39 -4.02
CA LEU A 39 3.37 -1.78 -2.70
C LEU A 39 2.48 -0.52 -2.78
N PRO A 40 1.24 -0.56 -2.25
CA PRO A 40 0.46 0.65 -2.03
C PRO A 40 0.97 1.42 -0.82
N VAL A 41 1.22 2.71 -0.98
CA VAL A 41 1.37 3.65 0.14
C VAL A 41 -0.02 4.08 0.55
N TRP A 42 -0.51 3.56 1.68
CA TRP A 42 -1.87 3.81 2.18
C TRP A 42 -1.89 4.54 3.51
N GLY A 43 -3.03 5.13 3.86
CA GLY A 43 -3.29 5.77 5.15
C GLY A 43 -4.58 6.57 5.10
N ALA A 44 -4.71 7.57 5.96
CA ALA A 44 -5.89 8.43 5.99
C ALA A 44 -5.88 9.46 4.85
N ARG A 45 -7.01 9.67 4.18
CA ARG A 45 -7.19 10.74 3.20
C ARG A 45 -6.95 12.10 3.84
N GLU A 46 -7.40 12.27 5.07
CA GLU A 46 -7.30 13.48 5.89
C GLU A 46 -5.83 13.89 6.07
N PHE A 47 -4.94 12.92 6.27
CA PHE A 47 -3.51 13.16 6.32
C PHE A 47 -2.92 13.51 4.94
N TYR A 48 -3.19 12.71 3.91
CA TYR A 48 -2.52 12.86 2.61
C TYR A 48 -3.06 13.97 1.71
N VAL A 49 -4.32 14.35 1.88
CA VAL A 49 -5.03 15.30 1.00
C VAL A 49 -5.42 16.57 1.74
N ASP A 50 -5.89 16.44 2.98
CA ASP A 50 -6.37 17.59 3.77
C ASP A 50 -5.29 18.16 4.72
N ASP A 51 -4.10 17.55 4.75
CA ASP A 51 -2.93 17.96 5.56
C ASP A 51 -3.20 17.94 7.09
N ASP A 52 -4.17 17.13 7.53
CA ASP A 52 -4.47 16.96 8.96
C ASP A 52 -3.57 15.90 9.59
N HIS A 53 -2.49 16.37 10.22
CA HIS A 53 -1.51 15.53 10.89
C HIS A 53 -2.05 14.75 12.10
N SER A 54 -3.26 15.04 12.61
CA SER A 54 -3.88 14.22 13.66
C SER A 54 -4.23 12.81 13.17
N TYR A 55 -4.37 12.63 11.85
CA TYR A 55 -4.61 11.35 11.19
C TYR A 55 -3.32 10.62 10.75
N ALA A 56 -2.15 11.07 11.22
CA ALA A 56 -0.88 10.44 10.90
C ALA A 56 -0.80 9.01 11.46
N ARG A 57 -0.32 8.08 10.64
CA ARG A 57 -0.14 6.66 11.00
C ARG A 57 1.29 6.38 11.46
N TRP A 58 1.41 5.62 12.54
CA TRP A 58 2.69 5.27 13.19
C TRP A 58 2.93 3.77 13.38
N ASP A 59 2.06 2.92 12.82
CA ASP A 59 2.12 1.46 12.99
C ASP A 59 3.31 0.78 12.29
N GLN A 60 4.01 1.52 11.44
CA GLN A 60 5.13 1.05 10.62
C GLN A 60 4.77 -0.19 9.80
N ARG A 61 3.51 -0.32 9.38
CA ARG A 61 3.05 -1.44 8.56
C ARG A 61 3.07 -1.08 7.08
N VAL A 62 3.47 -2.05 6.27
CA VAL A 62 3.41 -1.99 4.80
C VAL A 62 2.64 -3.18 4.25
N VAL A 63 2.05 -3.00 3.07
CA VAL A 63 1.40 -4.08 2.35
C VAL A 63 2.21 -4.40 1.12
N PHE A 64 2.56 -5.68 0.95
CA PHE A 64 3.10 -6.22 -0.29
C PHE A 64 2.05 -7.08 -0.98
N ILE A 65 1.94 -6.95 -2.30
CA ILE A 65 1.04 -7.75 -3.13
C ILE A 65 1.88 -8.50 -4.15
N ASP A 66 1.96 -9.83 -3.98
CA ASP A 66 2.76 -10.67 -4.88
C ASP A 66 2.18 -10.60 -6.30
N LYS A 67 3.01 -10.21 -7.26
CA LYS A 67 2.59 -10.02 -8.65
C LYS A 67 2.29 -11.32 -9.37
N ARG A 68 2.65 -12.48 -8.84
CA ARG A 68 2.39 -13.78 -9.48
C ARG A 68 1.11 -14.41 -8.97
N THR A 69 0.85 -14.32 -7.67
CA THR A 69 -0.23 -15.02 -6.97
C THR A 69 -1.37 -14.10 -6.54
N GLY A 70 -1.09 -12.81 -6.36
CA GLY A 70 -2.02 -11.86 -5.75
C GLY A 70 -2.16 -12.00 -4.23
N GLU A 71 -1.25 -12.74 -3.60
CA GLU A 71 -1.18 -12.81 -2.15
C GLU A 71 -0.86 -11.44 -1.56
N VAL A 72 -1.69 -11.00 -0.60
CA VAL A 72 -1.52 -9.73 0.11
C VAL A 72 -0.93 -10.02 1.48
N ARG A 73 0.22 -9.41 1.76
CA ARG A 73 0.99 -9.59 3.01
C ARG A 73 1.12 -8.26 3.74
N LEU A 74 0.75 -8.24 5.02
CA LEU A 74 0.94 -7.10 5.90
C LEU A 74 2.20 -7.32 6.74
N GLU A 75 3.24 -6.53 6.47
CA GLU A 75 4.58 -6.74 7.01
C GLU A 75 5.06 -5.52 7.80
N PHE A 76 6.14 -5.69 8.56
CA PHE A 76 6.73 -4.64 9.38
C PHE A 76 7.78 -3.89 8.55
N MET A 77 7.53 -2.63 8.24
CA MET A 77 8.32 -1.81 7.31
C MET A 77 9.83 -1.81 7.61
N PRO A 78 10.30 -1.71 8.89
CA PRO A 78 11.73 -1.72 9.18
C PRO A 78 12.48 -2.96 8.68
N ASP A 79 11.81 -4.10 8.53
CA ASP A 79 12.42 -5.34 8.02
C ASP A 79 12.63 -5.32 6.49
N HIS A 80 12.08 -4.31 5.79
CA HIS A 80 12.07 -4.23 4.32
C HIS A 80 12.56 -2.89 3.76
N LEU A 81 13.27 -2.07 4.55
CA LEU A 81 13.71 -0.75 4.11
C LEU A 81 14.50 -0.79 2.80
N ASP A 82 15.46 -1.71 2.66
CA ASP A 82 16.28 -1.86 1.45
C ASP A 82 15.43 -2.24 0.22
N LYS A 83 14.42 -3.11 0.42
CA LYS A 83 13.49 -3.49 -0.66
C LYS A 83 12.67 -2.28 -1.09
N ILE A 84 12.07 -1.58 -0.13
CA ILE A 84 11.18 -0.43 -0.37
C ILE A 84 11.94 0.70 -1.08
N ASP A 85 13.17 1.00 -0.66
CA ASP A 85 14.02 2.04 -1.27
C ASP A 85 14.37 1.71 -2.73
N ALA A 86 14.51 0.41 -3.05
CA ALA A 86 14.77 -0.05 -4.42
C ALA A 86 13.51 -0.11 -5.32
N MET A 87 12.31 0.03 -4.77
CA MET A 87 11.07 -0.04 -5.58
C MET A 87 10.89 1.20 -6.43
N THR A 88 10.31 1.02 -7.62
CA THR A 88 10.04 2.10 -8.57
C THR A 88 8.58 2.56 -8.44
N PRO A 89 8.29 3.87 -8.47
CA PRO A 89 6.91 4.36 -8.54
C PRO A 89 6.18 3.82 -9.77
N VAL A 90 4.93 3.38 -9.59
CA VAL A 90 4.07 3.00 -10.73
C VAL A 90 3.46 4.28 -11.31
N ASP A 91 3.64 4.48 -12.61
CA ASP A 91 3.13 5.66 -13.31
C ASP A 91 1.59 5.55 -13.46
N GLU A 92 0.83 6.46 -12.86
CA GLU A 92 -0.63 6.40 -12.77
C GLU A 92 -1.36 6.70 -14.10
N ARG A 93 -0.61 6.90 -15.21
CA ARG A 93 -1.13 7.34 -16.52
C ARG A 93 -1.36 6.23 -17.56
N ARG A 94 -1.55 4.98 -17.14
CA ARG A 94 -1.90 3.88 -18.07
C ARG A 94 -3.34 3.47 -17.95
#